data_AF-A0AAW4N396-F1
#
_entry.id   AF-A0AAW4N396-F1
#
_cell.length_a   1.000
_cell.length_b   1.000
_cell.length_c   1.000
_cell.angle_alpha   90.00
_cell.angle_beta   90.00
_cell.angle_gamma   90.00
#
_symmetry.space_group_name_H-M   'P 1'
#
loop_
_entity.id
_entity.type
_entity.pdbx_description
1 polymer ?
#
loop_
_entity_poly.entity_id
_entity_poly.type
_entity_poly.pdbx_seq_one_letter_code
_entity_poly.pdbx_strand_id
1 'polypeptide(L)'
;MKKLLFLFYLVFSPIAILAQDSVLGINFGNSYSSVKASLENRYGTLNVMEDKGTLRVFDISVGDYTFNMGEFDFQYSGSNSYFYYAEFQKNFSVNASQQAKDFRENLQLTLSKKYRTGYIWINEQGYKCYNFAETGTDPKENPACTLIVQKSKSKGGATYIYVTLYYGPHYYINEASDF
;
A
#
# COMPACT_ATOMS: atom_id res chain seq x y z
N MET A 1 12.85 -58.08 -19.99
CA MET A 1 13.30 -57.40 -18.76
C MET A 1 13.24 -55.90 -19.03
N LYS A 2 12.20 -55.23 -18.54
CA LYS A 2 12.20 -54.40 -17.31
C LYS A 2 12.89 -53.04 -17.51
N LYS A 3 12.04 -52.03 -17.72
CA LYS A 3 12.07 -50.70 -17.11
C LYS A 3 13.37 -49.88 -17.28
N LEU A 4 13.42 -49.04 -18.30
CA LEU A 4 14.03 -47.71 -18.19
C LEU A 4 12.93 -46.69 -18.55
N LEU A 5 12.01 -46.43 -17.62
CA LEU A 5 12.04 -45.25 -16.75
C LEU A 5 12.00 -43.93 -17.55
N PHE A 6 10.76 -43.57 -17.88
CA PHE A 6 10.27 -42.20 -17.98
C PHE A 6 10.96 -41.30 -16.93
N LEU A 7 11.82 -40.39 -17.36
CA LEU A 7 12.31 -39.31 -16.50
C LEU A 7 12.57 -38.03 -17.32
N PHE A 8 11.52 -37.58 -18.01
CA PHE A 8 11.43 -36.22 -18.57
C PHE A 8 10.18 -35.49 -18.08
N TYR A 9 9.73 -35.78 -16.86
CA TYR A 9 8.92 -34.84 -16.09
C TYR A 9 9.87 -33.92 -15.33
N LEU A 10 10.58 -33.08 -16.10
CA LEU A 10 11.20 -31.88 -15.56
C LEU A 10 10.04 -31.04 -15.05
N VAL A 11 9.91 -31.10 -13.74
CA VAL A 11 9.04 -30.34 -12.86
C VAL A 11 8.89 -28.92 -13.42
N PHE A 12 7.84 -28.68 -14.20
CA PHE A 12 7.19 -27.38 -14.22
C PHE A 12 6.66 -27.18 -12.80
N SER A 13 7.55 -26.83 -11.87
CA SER A 13 7.13 -25.97 -10.80
C SER A 13 6.80 -24.69 -11.52
N PRO A 14 5.53 -24.27 -11.64
CA PRO A 14 5.34 -22.85 -11.60
C PRO A 14 6.03 -22.46 -10.30
N ILE A 15 7.17 -21.76 -10.40
CA ILE A 15 7.44 -20.72 -9.42
C ILE A 15 6.14 -19.94 -9.53
N ALA A 16 5.23 -20.18 -8.59
CA ALA A 16 4.14 -19.28 -8.37
C ALA A 16 4.89 -18.00 -8.05
N ILE A 17 5.06 -17.18 -9.08
CA ILE A 17 5.27 -15.76 -8.94
C ILE A 17 4.01 -15.40 -8.17
N LEU A 18 4.10 -15.46 -6.84
CA LEU A 18 3.24 -14.69 -5.98
C LEU A 18 3.39 -13.32 -6.58
N ALA A 19 2.37 -12.87 -7.32
CA ALA A 19 2.40 -11.59 -7.98
C ALA A 19 2.77 -10.61 -6.88
N GLN A 20 4.02 -10.16 -6.90
CA GLN A 20 4.54 -9.38 -5.79
C GLN A 20 3.77 -8.08 -5.89
N ASP A 21 2.91 -7.84 -4.90
CA ASP A 21 2.06 -6.67 -4.91
C ASP A 21 2.92 -5.44 -5.14
N SER A 22 2.42 -4.55 -5.99
CA SER A 22 3.11 -3.32 -6.33
C SER A 22 2.19 -2.15 -6.13
N VAL A 23 2.79 -1.08 -5.64
CA VAL A 23 2.16 0.23 -5.57
C VAL A 23 2.97 1.15 -6.45
N LEU A 24 2.29 1.93 -7.29
CA LEU A 24 2.97 2.81 -8.24
C LEU A 24 3.95 2.07 -9.18
N GLY A 25 3.77 0.77 -9.40
CA GLY A 25 4.69 -0.06 -10.19
C GLY A 25 6.01 -0.37 -9.49
N ILE A 26 6.12 -0.08 -8.19
CA ILE A 26 7.24 -0.42 -7.33
C ILE A 26 6.83 -1.64 -6.52
N ASN A 27 7.59 -2.73 -6.62
CA ASN A 27 7.26 -3.97 -5.93
C ASN A 27 7.63 -3.86 -4.45
N PHE A 28 6.76 -4.36 -3.57
CA PHE A 28 7.16 -4.60 -2.19
C PHE A 28 8.42 -5.48 -2.14
N GLY A 29 9.27 -5.28 -1.13
CA GLY A 29 10.56 -5.94 -0.96
C GLY A 29 11.71 -5.26 -1.71
N ASN A 30 11.46 -4.27 -2.57
CA ASN A 30 12.54 -3.48 -3.16
C ASN A 30 13.31 -2.67 -2.10
N SER A 31 14.60 -2.45 -2.36
CA SER A 31 15.47 -1.69 -1.45
C SER A 31 15.08 -0.21 -1.41
N TYR A 32 15.41 0.45 -0.29
CA TYR A 32 15.28 1.90 -0.13
C TYR A 32 15.83 2.68 -1.32
N SER A 33 17.05 2.36 -1.75
CA SER A 33 17.69 3.03 -2.88
C SER A 33 16.94 2.83 -4.21
N SER A 34 16.37 1.65 -4.43
CA SER A 34 15.59 1.35 -5.64
C SER A 34 14.24 2.08 -5.64
N VAL A 35 13.55 2.07 -4.51
CA VAL A 35 12.28 2.80 -4.34
C VAL A 35 12.50 4.30 -4.47
N LYS A 36 13.52 4.85 -3.81
CA LYS A 36 13.92 6.26 -3.94
C LYS A 36 14.17 6.64 -5.39
N ALA A 37 15.03 5.91 -6.09
CA ALA A 37 15.31 6.20 -7.50
C ALA A 37 14.04 6.15 -8.38
N SER A 38 13.13 5.21 -8.11
CA SER A 38 11.85 5.10 -8.83
C SER A 38 10.93 6.29 -8.57
N LEU A 39 10.85 6.76 -7.32
CA LEU A 39 10.07 7.93 -6.93
C LEU A 39 10.68 9.22 -7.49
N GLU A 40 12.01 9.38 -7.42
CA GLU A 40 12.71 10.55 -7.96
C GLU A 40 12.60 10.64 -9.47
N ASN A 41 12.67 9.50 -10.17
CA ASN A 41 12.44 9.45 -11.61
C ASN A 41 11.01 9.86 -11.99
N ARG A 42 10.02 9.54 -11.14
CA ARG A 42 8.62 9.86 -11.41
C ARG A 42 8.24 11.29 -11.03
N TYR A 43 8.64 11.73 -9.86
CA TYR A 43 8.17 12.97 -9.23
C TYR A 43 9.23 14.07 -9.20
N GLY A 44 10.48 13.75 -9.53
CA GLY A 44 11.63 14.66 -9.46
C GLY A 44 12.34 14.58 -8.11
N THR A 45 13.67 14.68 -8.14
CA THR A 45 14.54 14.53 -6.95
C THR A 45 14.18 15.47 -5.81
N LEU A 46 13.83 16.73 -6.10
CA LEU A 46 13.51 17.72 -5.08
C LEU A 46 12.15 17.47 -4.39
N ASN A 47 11.33 16.58 -4.94
CA ASN A 47 10.00 16.26 -4.43
C ASN A 47 9.98 14.97 -3.60
N VAL A 48 11.10 14.26 -3.51
CA VAL A 48 11.26 13.07 -2.66
C VAL A 48 12.04 13.46 -1.42
N MET A 49 11.36 13.45 -0.28
CA MET A 49 11.94 13.78 1.01
C MET A 49 12.28 12.52 1.79
N GLU A 50 13.42 12.55 2.47
CA GLU A 50 13.87 11.50 3.36
C GLU A 50 13.60 11.91 4.81
N ASP A 51 12.96 11.05 5.60
CA ASP A 51 12.74 11.28 7.03
C ASP A 51 12.88 9.97 7.79
N LYS A 52 13.89 9.86 8.67
CA LYS A 52 14.06 8.71 9.60
C LYS A 52 13.96 7.32 8.94
N GLY A 53 14.52 7.17 7.74
CA GLY A 53 14.49 5.90 7.01
C GLY A 53 13.19 5.64 6.24
N THR A 54 12.35 6.66 6.07
CA THR A 54 11.16 6.63 5.22
C THR A 54 11.30 7.64 4.10
N LEU A 55 10.53 7.42 3.02
CA LEU A 55 10.44 8.35 1.90
C LEU A 55 9.06 9.00 1.89
N ARG A 56 9.01 10.31 1.66
CA ARG A 56 7.77 11.08 1.52
C ARG A 56 7.74 11.85 0.21
N VAL A 57 6.56 11.91 -0.38
CA VAL A 57 6.28 12.75 -1.55
C VAL A 57 5.02 13.56 -1.25
N PHE A 58 5.11 14.88 -1.30
CA PHE A 58 3.98 15.78 -1.12
C PHE A 58 3.25 16.02 -2.43
N ASP A 59 1.94 16.27 -2.35
CA ASP A 59 1.06 16.47 -3.51
C ASP A 59 1.19 15.36 -4.58
N ILE A 60 1.34 14.12 -4.11
CA ILE A 60 1.58 12.95 -4.95
C ILE A 60 0.36 12.58 -5.80
N SER A 61 0.58 12.39 -7.10
CA SER A 61 -0.41 11.83 -8.02
C SER A 61 -0.30 10.30 -8.08
N VAL A 62 -1.43 9.62 -7.89
CA VAL A 62 -1.60 8.16 -7.95
C VAL A 62 -2.78 7.86 -8.85
N GLY A 63 -2.51 7.47 -10.10
CA GLY A 63 -3.54 7.43 -11.14
C GLY A 63 -4.17 8.81 -11.33
N ASP A 64 -5.50 8.87 -11.34
CA ASP A 64 -6.26 10.12 -11.49
C ASP A 64 -6.45 10.89 -10.17
N TYR A 65 -5.86 10.42 -9.07
CA TYR A 65 -6.05 10.99 -7.73
C TYR A 65 -4.79 11.73 -7.29
N THR A 66 -4.98 12.93 -6.71
CA THR A 66 -3.89 13.66 -6.05
C THR A 66 -4.09 13.64 -4.54
N PHE A 67 -3.16 13.02 -3.84
CA PHE A 67 -3.10 12.98 -2.38
C PHE A 67 -2.22 14.11 -1.87
N ASN A 68 -2.40 14.55 -0.62
CA ASN A 68 -1.53 15.56 -0.04
C ASN A 68 -0.15 15.00 0.31
N MET A 69 -0.07 13.70 0.59
CA MET A 69 1.16 13.02 0.97
C MET A 69 1.10 11.55 0.56
N GLY A 70 2.22 11.03 0.08
CA GLY A 70 2.52 9.60 0.04
C GLY A 70 3.73 9.32 0.94
N GLU A 71 3.66 8.27 1.75
CA GLU A 71 4.76 7.77 2.59
C GLU A 71 5.08 6.33 2.19
N PHE A 72 6.37 6.00 2.17
CA PHE A 72 6.90 4.69 1.82
C PHE A 72 7.87 4.25 2.90
N ASP A 73 7.56 3.14 3.54
CA ASP A 73 8.28 2.64 4.71
C ASP A 73 9.03 1.33 4.41
N PHE A 74 10.07 1.11 5.20
CA PHE A 74 11.04 0.05 4.98
C PHE A 74 11.32 -0.71 6.27
N GLN A 75 11.42 -2.03 6.17
CA GLN A 75 12.07 -2.84 7.19
C GLN A 75 13.57 -2.86 6.94
N TYR A 76 14.39 -2.85 7.99
CA TYR A 76 15.85 -2.83 7.89
C TYR A 76 16.46 -4.06 8.56
N SER A 77 17.37 -4.74 7.87
CA SER A 77 18.18 -5.85 8.42
C SER A 77 19.64 -5.62 8.08
N GLY A 78 20.43 -5.17 9.06
CA GLY A 78 21.81 -4.74 8.83
C GLY A 78 21.86 -3.62 7.78
N SER A 79 22.57 -3.85 6.67
CA SER A 79 22.66 -2.92 5.54
C SER A 79 21.52 -3.05 4.52
N ASN A 80 20.64 -4.03 4.68
CA ASN A 80 19.54 -4.28 3.75
C ASN A 80 18.29 -3.53 4.17
N SER A 81 17.47 -3.16 3.19
CA SER A 81 16.17 -2.53 3.37
C SER A 81 15.13 -3.20 2.48
N TYR A 82 13.89 -3.26 2.96
CA TYR A 82 12.78 -3.92 2.29
C TYR A 82 11.54 -3.04 2.36
N PHE A 83 11.11 -2.51 1.21
CA PHE A 83 9.88 -1.75 1.10
C PHE A 83 8.69 -2.61 1.50
N TYR A 84 7.97 -2.26 2.55
CA TYR A 84 6.96 -3.17 3.12
C TYR A 84 5.58 -2.55 3.25
N TYR A 85 5.49 -1.22 3.20
CA TYR A 85 4.27 -0.49 3.47
C TYR A 85 4.27 0.84 2.72
N ALA A 86 3.10 1.24 2.21
CA ALA A 86 2.89 2.58 1.69
C ALA A 86 1.53 3.12 2.12
N GLU A 87 1.48 4.43 2.35
CA GLU A 87 0.23 5.15 2.60
C GLU A 87 0.08 6.36 1.69
N PHE A 88 -1.16 6.66 1.32
CA PHE A 88 -1.52 7.89 0.62
C PHE A 88 -2.62 8.60 1.37
N GLN A 89 -2.36 9.83 1.79
CA GLN A 89 -3.25 10.59 2.64
C GLN A 89 -3.80 11.82 1.91
N LYS A 90 -5.13 11.91 1.85
CA LYS A 90 -5.85 13.13 1.46
C LYS A 90 -6.51 13.73 2.69
N ASN A 91 -6.32 15.02 2.93
CA ASN A 91 -6.98 15.75 4.00
C ASN A 91 -8.06 16.69 3.44
N PHE A 92 -9.13 16.82 4.22
CA PHE A 92 -10.25 17.72 3.95
C PHE A 92 -10.53 18.53 5.20
N SER A 93 -10.96 19.78 5.01
CA SER A 93 -11.51 20.58 6.11
C SER A 93 -12.67 19.82 6.77
N VAL A 94 -12.85 19.99 8.07
CA VAL A 94 -13.98 19.38 8.82
C VAL A 94 -15.34 19.79 8.27
N ASN A 95 -15.43 20.96 7.63
CA ASN A 95 -16.65 21.46 6.98
C ASN A 95 -16.87 20.90 5.57
N ALA A 96 -15.89 20.16 5.02
CA ALA A 96 -15.93 19.54 3.70
C ALA A 96 -16.21 18.04 3.78
N SER A 97 -17.03 17.61 4.74
CA SER A 97 -17.34 16.20 4.99
C SER A 97 -17.94 15.48 3.77
N GLN A 98 -18.79 16.18 3.00
CA GLN A 98 -19.36 15.63 1.77
C GLN A 98 -18.29 15.40 0.69
N GLN A 99 -17.32 16.32 0.55
CA GLN A 99 -16.21 16.14 -0.41
C GLN A 99 -15.32 14.95 -0.02
N ALA A 100 -15.03 14.78 1.27
CA ALA A 100 -14.28 13.62 1.77
C ALA A 100 -15.03 12.31 1.49
N LYS A 101 -16.36 12.31 1.66
CA LYS A 101 -17.23 11.18 1.32
C LYS A 101 -17.18 10.87 -0.18
N ASP A 102 -17.34 11.88 -1.03
CA ASP A 102 -17.34 11.69 -2.49
C ASP A 102 -15.98 11.19 -2.99
N PHE A 103 -14.88 11.74 -2.46
CA PHE A 103 -13.54 11.26 -2.75
C PHE A 103 -13.36 9.78 -2.35
N ARG A 104 -13.82 9.39 -1.16
CA ARG A 104 -13.77 8.00 -0.70
C ARG A 104 -14.57 7.06 -1.62
N GLU A 105 -15.82 7.40 -1.95
CA GLU A 105 -16.66 6.56 -2.81
C GLU A 105 -16.05 6.44 -4.22
N ASN A 106 -15.54 7.53 -4.78
CA ASN A 106 -14.86 7.49 -6.07
C ASN A 106 -13.61 6.63 -6.03
N LEU A 107 -12.78 6.75 -4.99
CA LEU A 107 -11.58 5.94 -4.83
C LEU A 107 -11.93 4.46 -4.65
N GLN A 108 -12.95 4.15 -3.86
CA GLN A 108 -13.46 2.78 -3.71
C GLN A 108 -13.90 2.19 -5.05
N LEU A 109 -14.67 2.93 -5.86
CA LEU A 109 -15.11 2.46 -7.18
C LEU A 109 -13.93 2.15 -8.10
N THR A 110 -12.87 2.96 -8.04
CA THR A 110 -11.65 2.69 -8.82
C THR A 110 -10.90 1.48 -8.30
N LEU A 111 -10.72 1.33 -7.00
CA LEU A 111 -10.05 0.17 -6.39
C LEU A 111 -10.80 -1.13 -6.70
N SER A 112 -12.14 -1.09 -6.70
CA SER A 112 -13.00 -2.23 -7.05
C SER A 112 -12.87 -2.70 -8.51
N LYS A 113 -12.22 -1.95 -9.39
CA LYS A 113 -11.89 -2.42 -10.75
C LYS A 113 -10.70 -3.38 -10.75
N LYS A 114 -9.78 -3.24 -9.79
CA LYS A 114 -8.57 -4.05 -9.67
C LYS A 114 -8.75 -5.17 -8.66
N TYR A 115 -9.33 -4.84 -7.50
CA TYR A 115 -9.49 -5.74 -6.37
C TYR A 115 -10.94 -6.17 -6.22
N ARG A 116 -11.16 -7.33 -5.58
CA ARG A 116 -12.50 -7.70 -5.16
C ARG A 116 -12.98 -6.72 -4.10
N THR A 117 -14.12 -6.07 -4.36
CA THR A 117 -14.80 -5.20 -3.37
C THR A 117 -15.00 -5.98 -2.08
N GLY A 118 -14.32 -5.56 -1.01
CA GLY A 118 -14.14 -6.38 0.18
C GLY A 118 -15.00 -5.98 1.36
N TYR A 119 -14.45 -6.17 2.56
CA TYR A 119 -15.10 -5.97 3.85
C TYR A 119 -15.37 -4.48 4.09
N ILE A 120 -16.63 -4.14 4.39
CA ILE A 120 -17.09 -2.78 4.63
C ILE A 120 -17.46 -2.67 6.12
N TRP A 121 -16.98 -1.63 6.78
CA TRP A 121 -17.37 -1.34 8.16
C TRP A 121 -17.55 0.15 8.39
N ILE A 122 -18.19 0.47 9.51
CA ILE A 122 -18.27 1.82 10.05
C ILE A 122 -17.32 1.86 11.24
N ASN A 123 -16.37 2.77 11.24
CA ASN A 123 -15.46 2.93 12.38
C ASN A 123 -16.15 3.62 13.56
N GLU A 124 -15.45 3.69 14.69
CA GLU A 124 -15.97 4.28 15.94
C GLU A 124 -16.39 5.76 15.80
N GLN A 125 -15.89 6.45 14.77
CA GLN A 125 -16.22 7.84 14.47
C GLN A 125 -17.42 7.98 13.51
N GLY A 126 -18.06 6.88 13.11
CA GLY A 126 -19.21 6.88 12.21
C GLY A 126 -18.85 6.97 10.72
N TYR A 127 -17.57 6.84 10.34
CA TYR A 127 -17.16 6.85 8.94
C TYR A 127 -17.13 5.45 8.35
N LYS A 128 -17.63 5.32 7.11
CA LYS A 128 -17.49 4.10 6.32
C LYS A 128 -16.06 3.93 5.82
N CYS A 129 -15.53 2.72 5.97
CA CYS A 129 -14.20 2.27 5.56
C CYS A 129 -14.28 0.97 4.77
N TYR A 130 -13.20 0.63 4.07
CA TYR A 130 -13.17 -0.51 3.16
C TYR A 130 -11.84 -1.25 3.23
N ASN A 131 -11.90 -2.57 3.19
CA ASN A 131 -10.78 -3.42 2.83
C ASN A 131 -11.03 -3.99 1.44
N PHE A 132 -9.96 -4.15 0.68
CA PHE A 132 -9.98 -4.77 -0.64
C PHE A 132 -9.02 -5.96 -0.62
N ALA A 133 -9.34 -7.01 -1.36
CA ALA A 133 -8.52 -8.21 -1.41
C ALA A 133 -8.28 -8.65 -2.85
N GLU A 134 -7.16 -9.35 -3.04
CA GLU A 134 -6.93 -10.12 -4.25
C GLU A 134 -7.93 -11.29 -4.37
N THR A 135 -8.15 -11.76 -5.60
CA THR A 135 -9.07 -12.88 -5.82
C THR A 135 -8.59 -14.11 -5.07
N GLY A 136 -9.48 -14.74 -4.28
CA GLY A 136 -9.14 -15.91 -3.47
C GLY A 136 -8.62 -15.60 -2.06
N THR A 137 -8.50 -14.32 -1.68
CA THR A 137 -8.15 -13.91 -0.32
C THR A 137 -9.36 -13.34 0.44
N ASP A 138 -9.33 -13.45 1.78
CA ASP A 138 -10.33 -12.84 2.65
C ASP A 138 -9.97 -11.36 2.88
N PRO A 139 -10.80 -10.37 2.46
CA PRO A 139 -10.54 -8.95 2.68
C PRO A 139 -10.48 -8.55 4.16
N LYS A 140 -11.07 -9.32 5.07
CA LYS A 140 -11.02 -8.99 6.50
C LYS A 140 -9.68 -9.39 7.12
N GLU A 141 -9.17 -10.55 6.75
CA GLU A 141 -7.96 -11.14 7.34
C GLU A 141 -6.68 -10.77 6.57
N ASN A 142 -6.77 -10.68 5.24
CA ASN A 142 -5.62 -10.44 4.35
C ASN A 142 -5.98 -9.39 3.28
N PRO A 143 -6.18 -8.11 3.65
CA PRO A 143 -6.42 -7.06 2.68
C PRO A 143 -5.19 -6.80 1.80
N ALA A 144 -5.41 -6.65 0.50
CA ALA A 144 -4.41 -6.12 -0.43
C ALA A 144 -4.24 -4.60 -0.25
N CYS A 145 -5.32 -3.89 0.09
CA CYS A 145 -5.26 -2.50 0.53
C CYS A 145 -6.47 -2.15 1.40
N THR A 146 -6.31 -1.08 2.18
CA THR A 146 -7.30 -0.61 3.15
C THR A 146 -7.53 0.88 2.99
N LEU A 147 -8.79 1.29 2.86
CA LEU A 147 -9.23 2.68 2.76
C LEU A 147 -9.94 3.10 4.06
N ILE A 148 -9.29 3.96 4.84
CA ILE A 148 -9.81 4.46 6.11
C ILE A 148 -10.19 5.92 5.98
N VAL A 149 -11.29 6.30 6.63
CA VAL A 149 -11.66 7.69 6.85
C VAL A 149 -11.71 8.00 8.33
N GLN A 150 -10.99 9.02 8.77
CA GLN A 150 -10.94 9.40 10.18
C GLN A 150 -10.79 10.91 10.35
N LYS A 151 -11.35 11.44 11.43
CA LYS A 151 -11.10 12.80 11.88
C LYS A 151 -9.95 12.78 12.89
N SER A 152 -8.91 13.56 12.62
CA SER A 152 -7.73 13.64 13.51
C SER A 152 -7.09 15.03 13.47
N LYS A 153 -6.18 15.29 14.42
CA LYS A 153 -5.36 16.51 14.43
C LYS A 153 -4.09 16.29 13.63
N SER A 154 -3.77 17.25 12.77
CA SER A 154 -2.45 17.37 12.15
C SER A 154 -1.38 17.69 13.20
N LYS A 155 -0.09 17.51 12.85
CA LYS A 155 1.05 17.95 13.67
C LYS A 155 0.98 19.46 14.02
N GLY A 156 0.36 20.28 13.16
CA GLY A 156 0.14 21.70 13.38
C GLY A 156 -1.07 22.03 14.28
N GLY A 157 -1.76 21.04 14.84
CA GLY A 157 -2.89 21.21 15.76
C GLY A 157 -4.26 21.41 15.09
N ALA A 158 -4.31 21.71 13.79
CA ALA A 158 -5.55 21.80 13.04
C ALA A 158 -6.18 20.42 12.84
N THR A 159 -7.51 20.34 12.98
CA THR A 159 -8.29 19.10 12.79
C THR A 159 -8.75 18.97 11.35
N TYR A 160 -8.59 17.79 10.76
CA TYR A 160 -9.03 17.46 9.39
C TYR A 160 -9.80 16.15 9.38
N ILE A 161 -10.53 15.93 8.28
CA ILE A 161 -11.00 14.60 7.87
C ILE A 161 -9.95 14.05 6.92
N TYR A 162 -9.36 12.91 7.28
CA TYR A 162 -8.38 12.19 6.50
C TYR A 162 -9.04 11.04 5.77
N VAL A 163 -8.79 10.94 4.48
CA VAL A 163 -9.04 9.73 3.68
C VAL A 163 -7.67 9.14 3.36
N THR A 164 -7.35 7.99 3.95
CA THR A 164 -6.04 7.36 3.84
C THR A 164 -6.18 5.99 3.19
N LEU A 165 -5.37 5.75 2.15
CA LEU A 165 -5.24 4.48 1.46
C LEU A 165 -3.92 3.82 1.87
N TYR A 166 -4.01 2.63 2.43
CA TYR A 166 -2.89 1.84 2.91
C TYR A 166 -2.65 0.62 2.02
N TYR A 167 -1.39 0.30 1.77
CA TYR A 167 -0.94 -0.94 1.16
C TYR A 167 0.09 -1.62 2.07
N GLY A 168 -0.03 -2.94 2.24
CA GLY A 168 0.74 -3.68 3.23
C GLY A 168 0.16 -3.58 4.65
N PRO A 169 0.91 -4.01 5.67
CA PRO A 169 2.33 -4.38 5.63
C PRO A 169 2.61 -5.75 4.98
N HIS A 170 3.75 -5.87 4.29
CA HIS A 170 4.29 -7.13 3.77
C HIS A 170 5.62 -7.46 4.45
N TYR A 171 5.65 -8.41 5.38
CA TYR A 171 6.85 -8.68 6.17
C TYR A 171 7.89 -9.52 5.40
N TYR A 172 9.11 -9.00 5.31
CA TYR A 172 10.29 -9.62 4.68
C TYR A 172 11.35 -10.07 5.68
N ILE A 173 11.29 -9.52 6.90
CA ILE A 173 12.11 -9.91 8.03
C ILE A 173 11.20 -10.68 8.99
N ASN A 174 11.68 -11.81 9.51
CA ASN A 174 10.93 -12.58 10.49
C ASN A 174 10.84 -11.78 11.80
N GLU A 175 9.65 -11.62 12.36
CA GLU A 175 9.42 -10.85 13.60
C GLU A 175 10.25 -11.37 14.79
N ALA A 176 10.74 -12.61 14.73
CA ALA A 176 11.62 -13.21 15.73
C ALA A 176 13.08 -12.72 15.69
N SER A 177 13.48 -11.81 14.79
CA SER A 177 14.88 -11.36 14.70
C SER A 177 15.28 -10.27 15.68
N ASP A 178 14.31 -9.68 16.39
CA ASP A 178 14.51 -8.48 17.20
C ASP A 178 14.46 -8.75 18.71
N PHE A 179 14.53 -10.04 19.12
CA PHE A 179 14.74 -10.47 20.51
C PHE A 179 15.93 -11.43 20.64
#